data_AF-A0A7J7R502-F1
#
_entry.id   AF-A0A7J7R502-F1
#
_cell.length_a   1.000
_cell.length_b   1.000
_cell.length_c   1.000
_cell.angle_alpha   90.00
_cell.angle_beta   90.00
_cell.angle_gamma   90.00
#
_symmetry.space_group_name_H-M   'P 1'
#
loop_
_entity.id
_entity.type
_entity.pdbx_description
1 polymer ?
#
loop_
_entity_poly.entity_id
_entity_poly.type
_entity_poly.pdbx_seq_one_letter_code
_entity_poly.pdbx_strand_id
1 'polypeptide(L)'
;MVGSKRRVIAHIKQEMDKHNHPHPIAIHCLIHQQALCFTSLKWDSVMKIVVSCVNFIRVHALNHRQFQEFLSELNVAHEDVLYHTEVRWLSRGRVLKCFYDLLLQITAFLLSKNKEVPELNDAEWKWHLAFLTDITELLNSFNLQLQGKGKLICDMASHVKAFEVKLGLLIKQVKEENFSHLPTIQNLSADKPLVAFPKKTCVDSLELLQKEFQFRFKELHLHEQDIQLFRNPFSVEIENVLTIYQWNWLNCRIVTL
;
A
#
# COMPACT_ATOMS: atom_id res chain seq x y z
N MET A 1 -19.44 -3.33 -2.00
CA MET A 1 -20.84 -3.53 -1.57
C MET A 1 -21.28 -4.94 -1.93
N VAL A 2 -21.22 -5.88 -0.99
CA VAL A 2 -21.80 -7.22 -1.14
C VAL A 2 -22.95 -7.28 -0.15
N GLY A 3 -24.20 -7.22 -0.61
CA GLY A 3 -25.39 -7.27 0.25
C GLY A 3 -26.35 -8.31 -0.28
N SER A 4 -26.84 -9.18 0.61
CA SER A 4 -27.39 -10.49 0.25
C SER A 4 -28.83 -10.52 -0.27
N LYS A 5 -29.58 -9.41 -0.25
CA LYS A 5 -31.04 -9.48 -0.53
C LYS A 5 -31.62 -8.46 -1.51
N ARG A 6 -30.97 -7.35 -1.86
CA ARG A 6 -31.54 -6.27 -2.71
C ARG A 6 -30.49 -5.41 -3.45
N ARG A 7 -29.46 -6.01 -4.05
CA ARG A 7 -28.38 -5.27 -4.75
C ARG A 7 -28.08 -5.90 -6.10
N VAL A 8 -27.35 -5.18 -6.96
CA VAL A 8 -26.93 -5.58 -8.32
C VAL A 8 -26.46 -7.04 -8.40
N ILE A 9 -25.64 -7.50 -7.44
CA ILE A 9 -25.18 -8.90 -7.39
C ILE A 9 -26.34 -9.90 -7.29
N ALA A 10 -27.38 -9.61 -6.50
CA ALA A 10 -28.54 -10.51 -6.38
C ALA A 10 -29.33 -10.59 -7.69
N HIS A 11 -29.49 -9.46 -8.40
CA HIS A 11 -30.12 -9.45 -9.72
C HIS A 11 -29.30 -10.24 -10.75
N ILE A 12 -27.98 -10.06 -10.76
CA ILE A 12 -27.09 -10.85 -11.63
C ILE A 12 -27.25 -12.34 -11.34
N LYS A 13 -27.27 -12.75 -10.07
CA LYS A 13 -27.48 -14.17 -9.71
C LYS A 13 -28.81 -14.70 -10.22
N GLN A 14 -29.90 -13.95 -10.02
CA GLN A 14 -31.23 -14.33 -10.48
C GLN A 14 -31.30 -14.48 -12.02
N GLU A 15 -30.66 -13.59 -12.77
CA GLU A 15 -30.59 -13.71 -14.24
C GLU A 15 -29.76 -14.93 -14.68
N MET A 16 -28.66 -15.23 -13.98
CA MET A 16 -27.85 -16.41 -14.25
C MET A 16 -28.62 -17.70 -13.99
N ASP A 17 -29.41 -17.75 -12.91
CA ASP A 17 -30.31 -18.88 -12.61
C ASP A 17 -31.36 -19.08 -13.72
N LYS A 18 -31.98 -18.01 -14.21
CA LYS A 18 -32.99 -18.08 -15.31
C LYS A 18 -32.44 -18.70 -16.58
N HIS A 19 -31.16 -18.47 -16.88
CA HIS A 19 -30.49 -18.99 -18.06
C HIS A 19 -29.67 -20.26 -17.80
N ASN A 20 -29.77 -20.83 -16.59
CA ASN A 20 -29.03 -22.04 -16.18
C ASN A 20 -27.50 -21.89 -16.36
N HIS A 21 -26.98 -20.71 -16.02
CA HIS A 21 -25.55 -20.39 -16.06
C HIS A 21 -24.94 -20.34 -14.65
N PRO A 22 -23.63 -20.65 -14.49
CA PRO A 22 -22.98 -20.61 -13.19
C PRO A 22 -22.84 -19.18 -12.67
N HIS A 23 -23.01 -19.01 -11.36
CA HIS A 23 -22.92 -17.72 -10.71
C HIS A 23 -21.56 -17.02 -10.90
N PRO A 24 -21.53 -15.69 -11.14
CA PRO A 24 -20.28 -14.95 -11.26
C PRO A 24 -19.48 -14.94 -9.96
N ILE A 25 -18.15 -14.95 -10.13
CA ILE A 25 -17.20 -14.80 -9.03
C ILE A 25 -17.27 -13.38 -8.49
N ALA A 26 -17.54 -13.25 -7.19
CA ALA A 26 -17.60 -11.96 -6.51
C ALA A 26 -16.30 -11.70 -5.75
N ILE A 27 -15.52 -10.73 -6.22
CA ILE A 27 -14.25 -10.33 -5.60
C ILE A 27 -14.41 -8.92 -5.04
N HIS A 28 -13.90 -8.68 -3.83
CA HIS A 28 -13.85 -7.32 -3.30
C HIS A 28 -12.94 -6.42 -4.15
N CYS A 29 -13.19 -5.11 -4.10
CA CYS A 29 -12.30 -4.15 -4.76
C CYS A 29 -10.89 -4.27 -4.16
N LEU A 30 -9.92 -4.72 -4.96
CA LEU A 30 -8.55 -4.99 -4.51
C LEU A 30 -7.85 -3.74 -3.99
N ILE A 31 -8.07 -2.60 -4.64
CA ILE A 31 -7.56 -1.29 -4.20
C ILE A 31 -8.12 -0.93 -2.81
N HIS A 32 -9.39 -1.23 -2.56
CA HIS A 32 -9.99 -0.99 -1.27
C HIS A 32 -9.45 -1.95 -0.20
N GLN A 33 -9.30 -3.24 -0.53
CA GLN A 33 -8.71 -4.22 0.38
C GLN A 33 -7.27 -3.87 0.76
N GLN A 34 -6.46 -3.43 -0.22
CA GLN A 34 -5.10 -2.95 0.02
C GLN A 34 -5.08 -1.72 0.96
N ALA A 35 -5.98 -0.76 0.77
CA ALA A 35 -6.08 0.41 1.65
C ALA A 35 -6.41 0.00 3.09
N LEU A 36 -7.28 -1.00 3.28
CA LEU A 36 -7.61 -1.54 4.60
C LEU A 36 -6.43 -2.26 5.26
N CYS A 37 -5.58 -2.94 4.48
CA CYS A 37 -4.36 -3.55 5.01
C CYS A 37 -3.45 -2.49 5.64
N PHE A 38 -3.29 -1.32 5.02
CA PHE A 38 -2.50 -0.23 5.60
C PHE A 38 -3.09 0.29 6.92
N THR A 39 -4.42 0.43 7.00
CA THR A 39 -5.08 0.93 8.23
C THR A 39 -4.91 0.02 9.44
N SER A 40 -4.46 -1.23 9.25
CA SER A 40 -4.15 -2.14 10.35
C SER A 40 -2.84 -1.80 11.07
N LEU A 41 -1.93 -1.06 10.41
CA LEU A 41 -0.65 -0.70 10.98
C LEU A 41 -0.84 0.37 12.07
N LYS A 42 -0.37 0.07 13.28
CA LYS A 42 -0.49 0.96 14.45
C LYS A 42 0.63 2.00 14.50
N TRP A 43 0.61 2.97 13.58
CA TRP A 43 1.59 4.08 13.52
C TRP A 43 0.97 5.46 13.73
N ASP A 44 -0.13 5.52 14.49
CA ASP A 44 -0.84 6.77 14.77
C ASP A 44 0.04 7.81 15.46
N SER A 45 0.99 7.38 16.30
CA SER A 45 1.93 8.29 16.97
C SER A 45 2.78 9.06 15.96
N VAL A 46 3.38 8.38 14.98
CA VAL A 46 4.16 9.02 13.90
C VAL A 46 3.27 9.90 13.05
N MET A 47 2.14 9.37 12.58
CA MET A 47 1.23 10.09 11.68
C MET A 47 0.65 11.36 12.31
N LYS A 48 0.31 11.34 13.60
CA LYS A 48 -0.20 12.53 14.32
C LYS A 48 0.83 13.66 14.31
N ILE A 49 2.10 13.35 14.54
CA ILE A 49 3.17 14.36 14.54
C ILE A 49 3.40 14.90 13.12
N VAL A 50 3.49 14.02 12.12
CA VAL A 50 3.63 14.42 10.72
C VAL A 50 2.48 15.35 10.30
N VAL A 51 1.23 14.95 10.55
CA VAL A 51 0.05 15.76 10.22
C VAL A 51 0.03 17.08 10.98
N SER A 52 0.39 17.09 12.27
CA SER A 52 0.47 18.32 13.08
C SER A 52 1.49 19.31 12.51
N CYS A 53 2.67 18.83 12.10
CA CYS A 53 3.72 19.64 11.51
C CYS A 53 3.30 20.18 10.13
N VAL A 54 2.79 19.30 9.25
CA VAL A 54 2.30 19.67 7.92
C VAL A 54 1.17 20.69 8.01
N ASN A 55 0.20 20.47 8.91
CA ASN A 55 -0.91 21.41 9.11
C ASN A 55 -0.41 22.76 9.62
N PHE A 56 0.55 22.80 10.53
CA PHE A 56 1.11 24.07 11.00
C PHE A 56 1.76 24.88 9.89
N ILE A 57 2.47 24.22 8.97
CA ILE A 57 3.09 24.86 7.81
C ILE A 57 2.02 25.32 6.82
N ARG A 58 1.02 24.48 6.55
CA ARG A 58 0.09 24.69 5.43
C ARG A 58 -1.20 25.44 5.75
N VAL A 59 -1.69 25.42 6.98
CA VAL A 59 -2.99 26.01 7.35
C VAL A 59 -2.95 27.53 7.22
N HIS A 60 -1.82 28.16 7.56
CA HIS A 60 -1.65 29.60 7.43
C HIS A 60 -0.85 29.93 6.17
N ALA A 61 -1.45 30.71 5.27
CA ALA A 61 -0.82 31.11 4.01
C ALA A 61 0.54 31.79 4.21
N LEU A 62 0.70 32.57 5.28
CA LEU A 62 1.97 33.19 5.65
C LEU A 62 3.05 32.15 5.99
N ASN A 63 2.72 31.14 6.81
CA ASN A 63 3.66 30.08 7.18
C ASN A 63 4.09 29.29 5.94
N HIS A 64 3.14 28.97 5.06
CA HIS A 64 3.43 28.24 3.84
C HIS A 64 4.36 29.03 2.91
N ARG A 65 4.09 30.33 2.71
CA ARG A 65 4.93 31.21 1.89
C ARG A 65 6.34 31.37 2.46
N GLN A 66 6.45 31.57 3.78
CA GLN A 66 7.75 31.67 4.45
C GLN A 66 8.53 30.36 4.43
N PHE A 67 7.85 29.22 4.50
CA PHE A 67 8.49 27.91 4.35
C PHE A 67 9.01 27.71 2.92
N GLN A 68 8.25 28.15 1.91
CA GLN A 68 8.69 28.11 0.50
C GLN A 68 9.91 29.01 0.26
N GLU A 69 9.91 30.22 0.82
CA GLU A 69 11.07 31.13 0.78
C GLU A 69 12.29 30.47 1.45
N PHE A 70 12.11 29.88 2.63
CA PHE A 70 13.16 29.15 3.35
C PHE A 70 13.75 27.98 2.55
N LEU A 71 12.91 27.19 1.86
CA LEU A 71 13.38 26.11 0.99
C LEU A 71 14.18 26.65 -0.22
N SER A 72 13.75 27.77 -0.80
CA SER A 72 14.43 28.42 -1.92
C SER A 72 15.81 28.94 -1.53
N GLU A 73 15.97 29.50 -0.33
CA GLU A 73 17.25 29.99 0.17
C GLU A 73 18.28 28.86 0.36
N LEU A 74 17.82 27.65 0.67
CA LEU A 74 18.67 26.48 0.88
C LEU A 74 19.03 25.73 -0.42
N ASN A 75 18.60 26.23 -1.60
CA ASN A 75 18.79 25.59 -2.91
C ASN A 75 18.34 24.11 -2.95
N VAL A 76 17.32 23.74 -2.16
CA VAL A 76 16.80 22.37 -2.14
C VAL A 76 15.95 22.16 -3.39
N ALA A 77 16.34 21.22 -4.25
CA ALA A 77 15.67 20.91 -5.51
C ALA A 77 14.34 20.11 -5.34
N HIS A 78 13.56 20.37 -4.30
CA HIS A 78 12.30 19.64 -4.03
C HIS A 78 11.06 20.52 -4.04
N GLU A 79 10.01 19.95 -4.63
CA GLU A 79 8.64 20.46 -4.62
C GLU A 79 8.09 20.49 -3.19
N ASP A 80 7.35 21.56 -2.88
CA ASP A 80 6.60 21.86 -1.65
C ASP A 80 6.05 20.66 -0.83
N VAL A 81 5.94 20.85 0.50
CA VAL A 81 5.26 19.91 1.42
C VAL A 81 3.77 19.87 1.07
N LEU A 82 3.33 18.83 0.36
CA LEU A 82 1.94 18.68 -0.10
C LEU A 82 0.91 18.83 1.04
N TYR A 83 -0.21 19.53 0.77
CA TYR A 83 -1.32 19.66 1.72
C TYR A 83 -1.92 18.30 2.04
N HIS A 84 -2.14 18.02 3.32
CA HIS A 84 -2.96 16.90 3.70
C HIS A 84 -4.45 17.25 3.55
N THR A 85 -5.09 16.75 2.50
CA THR A 85 -6.55 16.53 2.53
C THR A 85 -6.79 15.06 2.84
N GLU A 86 -7.65 14.74 3.80
CA GLU A 86 -7.92 13.38 4.32
C GLU A 86 -8.43 12.35 3.29
N VAL A 87 -8.45 12.66 2.00
CA VAL A 87 -9.35 12.01 1.05
C VAL A 87 -8.73 10.84 0.26
N ARG A 88 -7.40 10.60 0.26
CA ARG A 88 -6.80 9.43 -0.42
C ARG A 88 -5.54 8.93 0.29
N TRP A 89 -5.47 7.65 0.65
CA TRP A 89 -4.29 7.11 1.34
C TRP A 89 -2.99 7.20 0.48
N LEU A 90 -3.08 7.18 -0.85
CA LEU A 90 -1.94 7.45 -1.75
C LEU A 90 -1.32 8.84 -1.51
N SER A 91 -2.14 9.84 -1.11
CA SER A 91 -1.61 11.16 -0.74
C SER A 91 -0.90 11.12 0.61
N ARG A 92 -1.33 10.27 1.56
CA ARG A 92 -0.64 10.08 2.85
C ARG A 92 0.79 9.57 2.66
N GLY A 93 0.99 8.59 1.76
CA GLY A 93 2.34 8.10 1.47
C GLY A 93 3.25 9.14 0.82
N ARG A 94 2.72 9.96 -0.09
CA ARG A 94 3.48 11.08 -0.67
C ARG A 94 3.83 12.14 0.37
N VAL A 95 2.89 12.47 1.26
CA VAL A 95 3.13 13.40 2.37
C VAL A 95 4.21 12.87 3.30
N LEU A 96 4.17 11.59 3.67
CA LEU A 96 5.20 10.95 4.50
C LEU A 96 6.59 11.02 3.86
N LYS A 97 6.68 10.66 2.57
CA LYS A 97 7.96 10.70 1.84
C LYS A 97 8.54 12.11 1.80
N CYS A 98 7.73 13.09 1.38
CA CYS A 98 8.13 14.49 1.34
C CYS A 98 8.50 15.02 2.74
N PHE A 99 7.76 14.64 3.78
CA PHE A 99 8.06 15.00 5.16
C PHE A 99 9.41 14.45 5.62
N TYR A 100 9.71 13.18 5.30
CA TYR A 100 11.01 12.57 5.62
C TYR A 100 12.14 13.28 4.89
N ASP A 101 11.98 13.51 3.59
CA ASP A 101 13.01 14.14 2.75
C ASP A 101 13.31 15.58 3.19
N LEU A 102 12.32 16.26 3.77
CA LEU A 102 12.43 17.62 4.30
C LEU A 102 12.55 17.68 5.83
N LEU A 103 12.83 16.57 6.51
CA LEU A 103 12.77 16.48 7.98
C LEU A 103 13.64 17.54 8.67
N LEU A 104 14.85 17.77 8.15
CA LEU A 104 15.78 18.76 8.70
C LEU A 104 15.26 20.19 8.52
N GLN A 105 14.75 20.50 7.32
CA GLN A 105 14.22 21.82 6.97
C GLN A 105 12.94 22.12 7.76
N ILE A 106 12.05 21.14 7.89
CA ILE A 106 10.84 21.24 8.70
C ILE A 106 11.20 21.49 10.17
N THR A 107 12.16 20.73 10.71
CA THR A 107 12.60 20.91 12.10
C THR A 107 13.16 22.32 12.33
N ALA A 108 14.04 22.79 11.45
CA ALA A 108 14.62 24.13 11.54
C ALA A 108 13.55 25.24 11.41
N PHE A 109 12.61 25.08 10.47
CA PHE A 109 11.53 26.04 10.28
C PHE A 109 10.60 26.12 11.50
N LEU A 110 10.20 24.98 12.07
CA LEU A 110 9.36 24.95 13.26
C LEU A 110 10.03 25.62 14.47
N LEU A 111 11.33 25.38 14.66
CA LEU A 111 12.12 26.06 15.69
C LEU A 111 12.17 27.58 15.47
N SER A 112 12.34 28.05 14.22
CA SER A 112 12.29 29.48 13.89
C SER A 112 10.94 30.15 14.22
N LYS A 113 9.88 29.35 14.32
CA LYS A 113 8.52 29.77 14.69
C LYS A 113 8.20 29.57 16.17
N ASN A 114 9.21 29.25 16.99
CA ASN A 114 9.04 28.88 18.41
C ASN A 114 8.04 27.73 18.62
N LYS A 115 7.96 26.80 17.65
CA LYS A 115 7.18 25.57 17.77
C LYS A 115 8.11 24.40 18.01
N GLU A 116 8.19 23.96 19.25
CA GLU A 116 8.94 22.77 19.63
C GLU A 116 8.14 21.50 19.34
N VAL A 117 8.81 20.52 18.73
CA VAL A 117 8.29 19.19 18.47
C VAL A 117 9.38 18.18 18.84
N PRO A 118 9.43 17.75 20.12
CA PRO A 118 10.51 16.90 20.64
C PRO A 118 10.74 15.63 19.84
N GLU A 119 9.68 15.04 19.28
CA GLU A 119 9.73 13.82 18.48
C GLU A 119 10.62 13.94 17.24
N LEU A 120 10.77 15.14 16.67
CA LEU A 120 11.65 15.36 15.52
C LEU A 120 13.14 15.22 15.87
N ASN A 121 13.49 15.25 17.15
CA ASN A 121 14.84 15.00 17.65
C ASN A 121 15.01 13.60 18.23
N ASP A 122 13.92 12.88 18.48
CA ASP A 122 13.95 11.53 19.05
C ASP A 122 14.42 10.49 18.01
N ALA A 123 15.46 9.75 18.36
CA ALA A 123 16.11 8.81 17.45
C ALA A 123 15.26 7.56 17.17
N GLU A 124 14.48 7.09 18.15
CA GLU A 124 13.57 5.96 17.95
C GLU A 124 12.38 6.35 17.06
N TRP A 125 11.85 7.56 17.26
CA TRP A 125 10.79 8.11 16.42
C TRP A 125 11.25 8.30 14.97
N LYS A 126 12.50 8.72 14.74
CA LYS A 126 13.09 8.77 13.39
C LYS A 126 13.17 7.41 12.72
N TRP A 127 13.50 6.35 13.48
CA TRP A 127 13.43 4.98 12.95
C TRP A 127 12.02 4.60 12.52
N HIS A 128 11.02 4.92 13.35
CA HIS A 128 9.63 4.65 13.04
C HIS A 128 9.12 5.46 11.82
N LEU A 129 9.55 6.72 11.69
CA LEU A 129 9.27 7.55 10.52
C LEU A 129 9.90 6.96 9.25
N ALA A 130 11.18 6.57 9.32
CA ALA A 130 11.90 5.96 8.20
C ALA A 130 11.22 4.67 7.75
N PHE A 131 10.91 3.78 8.69
CA PHE A 131 10.19 2.54 8.44
C PHE A 131 8.83 2.79 7.79
N LEU A 132 8.02 3.69 8.36
CA LEU A 132 6.70 3.97 7.83
C LEU A 132 6.76 4.56 6.41
N THR A 133 7.78 5.38 6.14
CA THR A 133 8.03 5.95 4.81
C THR A 133 8.28 4.85 3.78
N ASP A 134 9.23 3.94 4.05
CA ASP A 134 9.55 2.83 3.14
C ASP A 134 8.36 1.89 2.92
N ILE A 135 7.66 1.49 4.00
CA ILE A 135 6.51 0.58 3.88
C ILE A 135 5.36 1.23 3.10
N THR A 136 5.11 2.52 3.31
CA THR A 136 4.06 3.22 2.57
C THR A 136 4.42 3.37 1.10
N GLU A 137 5.69 3.57 0.76
CA GLU A 137 6.16 3.60 -0.62
C GLU A 137 6.00 2.24 -1.33
N LEU A 138 6.34 1.14 -0.66
CA LEU A 138 6.10 -0.21 -1.17
C LEU A 138 4.60 -0.47 -1.43
N LEU A 139 3.73 -0.06 -0.50
CA LEU A 139 2.28 -0.18 -0.65
C LEU A 139 1.73 0.71 -1.77
N ASN A 140 2.26 1.94 -1.93
CA ASN A 140 1.92 2.83 -3.03
C ASN A 140 2.29 2.20 -4.38
N SER A 141 3.51 1.66 -4.51
CA SER A 141 3.97 0.99 -5.72
C SER A 141 3.07 -0.20 -6.05
N PHE A 142 2.69 -1.00 -5.05
CA PHE A 142 1.77 -2.11 -5.24
C PHE A 142 0.39 -1.64 -5.70
N ASN A 143 -0.16 -0.59 -5.09
CA ASN A 143 -1.44 -0.06 -5.51
C ASN A 143 -1.45 0.44 -6.95
N LEU A 144 -0.36 1.09 -7.40
CA LEU A 144 -0.20 1.51 -8.80
C LEU A 144 -0.27 0.32 -9.77
N GLN A 145 0.17 -0.86 -9.35
CA GLN A 145 0.06 -2.09 -10.16
C GLN A 145 -1.38 -2.63 -10.26
N LEU A 146 -2.23 -2.33 -9.26
CA LEU A 146 -3.64 -2.75 -9.20
C LEU A 146 -4.60 -1.80 -9.93
N GLN A 147 -4.15 -0.61 -10.31
CA GLN A 147 -5.00 0.41 -10.95
C GLN A 147 -4.55 0.73 -12.38
N GLY A 148 -5.44 1.37 -13.13
CA GLY A 148 -5.22 1.71 -14.54
C GLY A 148 -6.14 0.95 -15.48
N LYS A 149 -6.11 1.33 -16.76
CA LYS A 149 -6.89 0.67 -17.82
C LYS A 149 -6.21 -0.64 -18.23
N GLY A 150 -7.00 -1.61 -18.69
CA GLY A 150 -6.49 -2.87 -19.23
C GLY A 150 -5.94 -3.87 -18.18
N LYS A 151 -6.25 -3.68 -16.90
CA LYS A 151 -5.86 -4.62 -15.83
C LYS A 151 -6.88 -5.73 -15.71
N LEU A 152 -6.50 -6.96 -16.07
CA LEU A 152 -7.33 -8.14 -15.88
C LEU A 152 -7.17 -8.69 -14.46
N ILE A 153 -8.14 -9.50 -14.02
CA ILE A 153 -8.12 -10.09 -12.68
C ILE A 153 -6.92 -11.02 -12.47
N CYS A 154 -6.49 -11.73 -13.52
CA CYS A 154 -5.31 -12.61 -13.47
C CYS A 154 -3.99 -11.84 -13.31
N ASP A 155 -3.86 -10.65 -13.90
CA ASP A 155 -2.72 -9.77 -13.70
C ASP A 155 -2.70 -9.25 -12.26
N MET A 156 -3.84 -8.78 -11.78
CA MET A 156 -3.97 -8.28 -10.41
C MET A 156 -3.71 -9.37 -9.37
N ALA A 157 -4.20 -10.59 -9.59
CA ALA A 157 -3.90 -11.74 -8.72
C ALA A 157 -2.40 -12.07 -8.71
N SER A 158 -1.74 -12.01 -9.88
CA SER A 158 -0.29 -12.19 -9.96
C SER A 158 0.47 -11.10 -9.19
N HIS A 159 0.03 -9.84 -9.28
CA HIS A 159 0.62 -8.74 -8.52
C HIS A 159 0.43 -8.93 -7.01
N VAL A 160 -0.77 -9.35 -6.57
CA VAL A 160 -1.05 -9.65 -5.14
C VAL A 160 -0.13 -10.76 -4.65
N LYS A 161 -0.05 -11.87 -5.37
CA LYS A 161 0.81 -13.01 -5.00
C LYS A 161 2.29 -12.61 -4.93
N ALA A 162 2.77 -11.86 -5.92
CA ALA A 162 4.13 -11.36 -5.92
C ALA A 162 4.40 -10.43 -4.73
N PHE A 163 3.44 -9.59 -4.35
CA PHE A 163 3.58 -8.70 -3.20
C PHE A 163 3.58 -9.47 -1.86
N GLU A 164 2.74 -10.48 -1.70
CA GLU A 164 2.73 -11.35 -0.52
C GLU A 164 4.08 -12.06 -0.32
N VAL A 165 4.69 -12.55 -1.41
CA VAL A 165 6.03 -13.16 -1.39
C VAL A 165 7.10 -12.11 -1.04
N LYS A 166 7.04 -10.92 -1.65
CA LYS A 166 7.94 -9.80 -1.33
C LYS A 166 7.85 -9.40 0.13
N LEU A 167 6.65 -9.38 0.71
CA LEU A 167 6.45 -9.07 2.12
C LEU A 167 7.08 -10.13 3.04
N GLY A 168 6.96 -11.41 2.68
CA GLY A 168 7.67 -12.49 3.38
C GLY A 168 9.20 -12.35 3.32
N LEU A 169 9.74 -12.01 2.14
CA LEU A 169 11.17 -11.72 1.98
C LEU A 169 11.60 -10.52 2.82
N LEU A 170 10.80 -9.45 2.82
CA LEU A 170 11.07 -8.24 3.58
C LEU A 170 11.12 -8.51 5.09
N ILE A 171 10.18 -9.30 5.61
CA ILE A 171 10.19 -9.73 7.03
C ILE A 171 11.50 -10.44 7.37
N LYS A 172 11.96 -11.37 6.51
CA LYS A 172 13.23 -12.07 6.71
C LYS A 172 14.41 -11.10 6.71
N GLN A 173 14.48 -10.20 5.73
CA GLN A 173 15.55 -9.22 5.61
C GLN A 173 15.61 -8.28 6.82
N VAL A 174 14.46 -7.78 7.31
CA VAL A 174 14.40 -6.94 8.52
C VAL A 174 14.83 -7.72 9.77
N LYS A 175 14.49 -9.03 9.88
CA LYS A 175 15.00 -9.91 10.94
C LYS A 175 16.52 -10.10 10.88
N GLU A 176 17.11 -9.99 9.69
CA GLU A 176 18.56 -10.07 9.47
C GLU A 176 19.23 -8.67 9.48
N GLU A 177 18.46 -7.60 9.74
CA GLU A 177 18.91 -6.20 9.64
C GLU A 177 19.51 -5.84 8.28
N ASN A 178 19.02 -6.50 7.24
CA ASN A 178 19.30 -6.18 5.85
C ASN A 178 18.28 -5.18 5.32
N PHE A 179 18.72 -3.95 5.08
CA PHE A 179 17.86 -2.84 4.64
C PHE A 179 17.92 -2.55 3.14
N SER A 180 18.41 -3.48 2.32
CA SER A 180 18.63 -3.26 0.87
C SER A 180 17.39 -2.85 0.06
N HIS A 181 16.18 -3.09 0.60
CA HIS A 181 14.90 -2.68 -0.02
C HIS A 181 14.13 -1.66 0.82
N LEU A 182 14.80 -1.05 1.79
CA LEU A 182 14.29 -0.05 2.71
C LEU A 182 15.24 1.15 2.68
N PRO A 183 15.25 1.93 1.59
CA PRO A 183 16.28 2.96 1.35
C PRO A 183 16.31 4.02 2.45
N THR A 184 15.14 4.37 3.01
CA THR A 184 15.04 5.37 4.07
C THR A 184 15.70 4.88 5.36
N ILE A 185 15.41 3.63 5.76
CA ILE A 185 16.08 2.96 6.89
C ILE A 185 17.57 2.75 6.61
N GLN A 186 17.94 2.34 5.40
CA GLN A 186 19.33 2.10 5.02
C GLN A 186 20.17 3.36 5.15
N ASN A 187 19.66 4.49 4.68
CA ASN A 187 20.33 5.79 4.81
C ASN A 187 20.46 6.19 6.29
N LEU A 188 19.39 6.08 7.07
CA LEU A 188 19.43 6.38 8.51
C LEU A 188 20.40 5.46 9.26
N SER A 189 20.51 4.19 8.86
CA SER A 189 21.49 3.25 9.43
C SER A 189 22.93 3.64 9.13
N ALA A 190 23.20 4.17 7.93
CA ALA A 190 24.53 4.62 7.53
C ALA A 190 25.04 5.80 8.37
N ASP A 191 24.13 6.63 8.88
CA ASP A 191 24.43 7.74 9.80
C ASP A 191 24.83 7.28 11.21
N LYS A 192 24.77 5.96 11.49
CA LYS A 192 25.14 5.32 12.77
C LYS A 192 24.48 6.00 13.98
N PRO A 193 23.15 6.02 14.06
CA PRO A 193 22.43 6.62 15.18
C PRO A 193 22.78 5.92 16.49
N LEU A 194 22.77 6.70 17.58
CA LEU A 194 23.05 6.19 18.93
C LEU A 194 22.05 5.11 19.38
N VAL A 195 20.82 5.19 18.88
CA VAL A 195 19.73 4.24 19.18
C VAL A 195 19.68 3.17 18.10
N ALA A 196 19.71 1.92 18.52
CA ALA A 196 19.60 0.77 17.64
C ALA A 196 18.23 0.70 16.95
N PHE A 197 18.20 0.06 15.78
CA PHE A 197 16.97 -0.14 15.03
C PHE A 197 15.91 -0.91 15.88
N PRO A 198 14.65 -0.42 15.98
CA PRO A 198 13.57 -1.05 16.75
C PRO A 198 13.01 -2.30 16.06
N LYS A 199 13.87 -3.30 15.88
CA LYS A 199 13.65 -4.52 15.10
C LYS A 199 12.35 -5.23 15.43
N LYS A 200 12.07 -5.44 16.71
CA LYS A 200 10.87 -6.15 17.17
C LYS A 200 9.60 -5.45 16.69
N THR A 201 9.47 -4.15 16.93
CA THR A 201 8.30 -3.35 16.54
C THR A 201 8.08 -3.35 15.02
N CYS A 202 9.15 -3.21 14.24
CA CYS A 202 9.08 -3.22 12.79
C CYS A 202 8.68 -4.60 12.24
N VAL A 203 9.27 -5.68 12.76
CA VAL A 203 8.93 -7.06 12.37
C VAL A 203 7.48 -7.38 12.73
N ASP A 204 7.04 -7.09 13.95
CA ASP A 204 5.66 -7.33 14.40
C ASP A 204 4.65 -6.60 13.50
N SER A 205 5.00 -5.38 13.06
CA SER A 205 4.19 -4.60 12.12
C SER A 205 4.10 -5.23 10.74
N LEU A 206 5.21 -5.75 10.20
CA LEU A 206 5.23 -6.44 8.90
C LEU A 206 4.48 -7.77 8.95
N GLU A 207 4.61 -8.52 10.04
CA GLU A 207 3.87 -9.78 10.22
C GLU A 207 2.37 -9.54 10.36
N LEU A 208 1.97 -8.46 11.03
CA LEU A 208 0.57 -8.02 11.05
C LEU A 208 0.07 -7.66 9.65
N LEU A 209 0.85 -6.87 8.89
CA LEU A 209 0.52 -6.53 7.51
C LEU A 209 0.37 -7.78 6.64
N GLN A 210 1.26 -8.76 6.80
CA GLN A 210 1.20 -10.02 6.05
C GLN A 210 -0.08 -10.80 6.36
N LYS A 211 -0.46 -10.89 7.64
CA LYS A 211 -1.72 -11.54 8.05
C LYS A 211 -2.94 -10.84 7.45
N GLU A 212 -2.96 -9.50 7.46
CA GLU A 212 -4.06 -8.75 6.84
C GLU A 212 -4.12 -8.98 5.33
N PHE A 213 -2.98 -9.00 4.63
CA PHE A 213 -2.97 -9.34 3.20
C PHE A 213 -3.58 -10.73 2.94
N GLN A 214 -3.13 -11.75 3.67
CA GLN A 214 -3.68 -13.10 3.53
C GLN A 214 -5.19 -13.16 3.79
N PHE A 215 -5.68 -12.44 4.80
CA PHE A 215 -7.10 -12.41 5.12
C PHE A 215 -7.93 -11.62 4.11
N ARG A 216 -7.44 -10.45 3.68
CA ARG A 216 -8.18 -9.49 2.84
C ARG A 216 -8.21 -9.89 1.37
N PHE A 217 -7.21 -10.64 0.92
CA PHE A 217 -7.11 -11.15 -0.46
C PHE A 217 -7.50 -12.63 -0.58
N LYS A 218 -8.07 -13.24 0.46
CA LYS A 218 -8.49 -14.65 0.49
C LYS A 218 -9.39 -15.08 -0.67
N GLU A 219 -10.20 -14.18 -1.22
CA GLU A 219 -11.05 -14.51 -2.37
C GLU A 219 -10.23 -14.80 -3.64
N LEU A 220 -9.07 -14.15 -3.81
CA LEU A 220 -8.17 -14.45 -4.93
C LEU A 220 -7.55 -15.84 -4.78
N HIS A 221 -7.21 -16.22 -3.54
CA HIS A 221 -6.69 -17.55 -3.24
C HIS A 221 -7.77 -18.62 -3.41
N LEU A 222 -9.00 -18.33 -3.01
CA LEU A 222 -10.15 -19.24 -3.17
C LEU A 222 -10.45 -19.53 -4.65
N HIS A 223 -10.29 -18.53 -5.52
CA HIS A 223 -10.59 -18.62 -6.95
C HIS A 223 -9.33 -18.75 -7.82
N GLU A 224 -8.21 -19.19 -7.24
CA GLU A 224 -6.93 -19.25 -7.96
C GLU A 224 -7.04 -20.12 -9.23
N GLN A 225 -7.71 -21.27 -9.16
CA GLN A 225 -7.91 -22.15 -10.31
C GLN A 225 -8.73 -21.50 -11.43
N ASP A 226 -9.85 -20.84 -11.09
CA ASP A 226 -10.69 -20.11 -12.05
C ASP A 226 -9.89 -18.99 -12.74
N ILE A 227 -9.07 -18.28 -11.97
CA ILE A 227 -8.22 -17.20 -12.46
C ILE A 227 -7.11 -17.73 -13.38
N GLN A 228 -6.50 -18.88 -13.04
CA GLN A 228 -5.50 -19.53 -13.90
C GLN A 228 -6.12 -20.05 -15.20
N LEU A 229 -7.30 -20.66 -15.11
CA LEU A 229 -8.06 -21.10 -16.28
C LEU A 229 -8.35 -19.94 -17.24
N PHE A 230 -8.77 -18.79 -16.69
CA PHE A 230 -9.00 -17.58 -17.47
C PHE A 230 -7.71 -17.02 -18.08
N ARG A 231 -6.58 -17.09 -17.37
CA ARG A 231 -5.29 -16.58 -17.84
C ARG A 231 -4.70 -17.45 -18.95
N ASN A 232 -4.66 -18.75 -18.72
CA ASN A 232 -4.13 -19.72 -19.65
C ASN A 232 -4.86 -21.06 -19.45
N PRO A 233 -5.84 -21.38 -20.32
CA PRO A 233 -6.64 -22.58 -20.15
C PRO A 233 -5.80 -23.86 -20.22
N PHE A 234 -4.67 -23.85 -20.93
CA PHE A 234 -3.77 -24.99 -21.07
C PHE A 234 -2.84 -25.22 -19.87
N SER A 235 -2.84 -24.32 -18.88
CA SER A 235 -2.05 -24.47 -17.65
C SER A 235 -2.75 -25.23 -16.54
N VAL A 236 -4.01 -25.62 -16.75
CA VAL A 236 -4.85 -26.30 -15.76
C VAL A 236 -5.13 -27.72 -16.25
N GLU A 237 -5.05 -28.70 -15.36
CA GLU A 237 -5.45 -30.08 -15.65
C GLU A 237 -6.97 -30.14 -15.95
N ILE A 238 -7.35 -30.83 -17.03
CA ILE A 238 -8.75 -30.92 -17.51
C ILE A 238 -9.70 -31.40 -16.41
N GLU A 239 -9.20 -32.26 -15.53
CA GLU A 239 -9.91 -32.82 -14.37
C GLU A 239 -10.39 -31.75 -13.38
N ASN A 240 -9.70 -30.62 -13.32
CA ASN A 240 -10.03 -29.49 -12.45
C ASN A 240 -10.99 -28.47 -13.12
N VAL A 241 -11.40 -28.70 -14.37
CA VAL A 241 -12.33 -27.84 -15.11
C VAL A 241 -13.75 -28.40 -15.02
N LEU A 242 -14.76 -27.54 -14.76
CA LEU A 242 -16.16 -27.95 -14.77
C LEU A 242 -16.52 -28.67 -16.09
N THR A 243 -17.22 -29.80 -15.99
CA THR A 243 -17.53 -30.70 -17.13
C THR A 243 -18.17 -29.98 -18.32
N ILE A 244 -19.01 -28.98 -18.05
CA ILE A 244 -19.66 -28.15 -19.07
C ILE A 244 -18.68 -27.35 -19.95
N TYR A 245 -17.46 -27.11 -19.46
CA TYR A 245 -16.43 -26.35 -20.16
C TYR A 245 -15.35 -27.24 -20.76
N GLN A 246 -15.19 -28.49 -20.30
CA GLN A 246 -14.13 -29.40 -20.75
C GLN A 246 -14.09 -29.66 -22.27
N TRP A 247 -15.25 -29.69 -22.95
CA TRP A 247 -15.30 -29.94 -24.39
C TRP A 247 -15.02 -28.70 -25.24
N ASN A 248 -15.51 -27.54 -24.78
CA ASN A 248 -15.21 -26.25 -25.42
C ASN A 248 -13.75 -25.83 -25.17
N TRP A 249 -13.15 -26.28 -24.05
CA TRP A 249 -11.76 -26.05 -23.66
C TRP A 249 -10.75 -26.44 -24.76
N LEU A 250 -10.98 -27.53 -25.50
CA LEU A 250 -10.11 -27.99 -26.59
C LEU A 250 -10.20 -27.11 -27.86
N ASN A 251 -11.28 -26.34 -28.03
CA ASN A 251 -11.53 -25.53 -29.23
C ASN A 251 -11.15 -24.05 -29.05
N CYS A 252 -10.64 -23.69 -27.88
CA CYS A 252 -10.71 -22.33 -27.39
C CYS A 252 -9.47 -21.49 -27.73
N ARG A 253 -9.48 -20.92 -28.95
CA ARG A 253 -9.21 -19.49 -29.14
C ARG A 253 -10.21 -18.69 -28.28
N ILE A 254 -9.99 -18.60 -26.97
CA ILE A 254 -10.83 -17.75 -26.11
C ILE A 254 -10.41 -16.31 -26.33
N VAL A 255 -11.20 -15.65 -27.20
CA VAL A 255 -11.68 -14.28 -27.03
C VAL A 255 -10.62 -13.30 -26.55
N THR A 256 -9.76 -12.86 -27.48
CA THR A 256 -9.21 -11.51 -27.46
C THR A 256 -10.39 -10.53 -27.55
N LEU A 257 -10.77 -9.95 -26.41
CA LEU A 257 -11.44 -8.64 -26.35
C LEU A 257 -10.39 -7.55 -26.28
#